data_AF-A0A916V195-F1
#
_entry.id   AF-A0A916V195-F1
#
_cell.length_a   1.000
_cell.length_b   1.000
_cell.length_c   1.000
_cell.angle_alpha   90.00
_cell.angle_beta   90.00
_cell.angle_gamma   90.00
#
_symmetry.space_group_name_H-M   'P 1'
#
loop_
_entity.id
_entity.type
_entity.pdbx_description
1 polymer ?
#
loop_
_entity_poly.entity_id
_entity_poly.type
_entity_poly.pdbx_seq_one_letter_code
_entity_poly.pdbx_strand_id
1 'polypeptide(L)'
;MSALHNIPKHHELHGHIRQIYYDFKHLGYFDQYGSSCFAMAALTARILRAKGYDTEVRGCHAIFRNDNKEFYLGYQGYTQPGQVEGHVVCVVNGINGNIVLDFGLGNVRKHYKGYFYRAVACIASNSGPVLASVDFGNGINVQWRTDWVGPEVEGELVKQEPYLLPILAKYESYRQNRLGYLVRNIFSGPNSRATLI
;
A
#
# COMPACT_ATOMS: atom_id res chain seq x y z
N MET A 1 -7.88 8.40 -3.94
CA MET A 1 -7.68 7.97 -5.33
C MET A 1 -6.61 6.88 -5.32
N SER A 2 -6.77 5.84 -6.12
CA SER A 2 -5.72 4.85 -6.43
C SER A 2 -5.20 5.11 -7.82
N ALA A 3 -3.92 4.79 -8.06
CA ALA A 3 -3.32 4.81 -9.37
C ALA A 3 -2.92 3.39 -9.77
N LEU A 4 -3.49 2.91 -10.86
CA LEU A 4 -3.15 1.61 -11.45
C LEU A 4 -2.49 1.92 -12.79
N HIS A 5 -1.16 2.03 -12.81
CA HIS A 5 -0.42 2.39 -14.02
C HIS A 5 0.20 1.16 -14.65
N ASN A 6 0.00 1.01 -15.96
CA ASN A 6 0.67 0.03 -16.81
C ASN A 6 0.56 -1.44 -16.37
N ILE A 7 -0.38 -1.83 -15.50
CA ILE A 7 -0.55 -3.25 -15.16
C ILE A 7 -1.05 -3.99 -16.42
N PRO A 8 -0.38 -5.06 -16.88
CA PRO A 8 -0.86 -5.89 -17.99
C PRO A 8 -2.31 -6.32 -17.72
N LYS A 9 -3.12 -6.50 -18.76
CA LYS A 9 -4.55 -6.85 -18.67
C LYS A 9 -4.81 -8.27 -18.12
N HIS A 10 -4.21 -8.64 -17.00
CA HIS A 10 -4.65 -9.78 -16.20
C HIS A 10 -5.88 -9.34 -15.42
N HIS A 11 -7.05 -9.44 -16.06
CA HIS A 11 -8.33 -8.92 -15.56
C HIS A 11 -8.61 -9.30 -14.11
N GLU A 12 -8.21 -10.50 -13.70
CA GLU A 12 -8.42 -11.01 -12.35
C GLU A 12 -7.54 -10.34 -11.28
N LEU A 13 -6.23 -10.23 -11.50
CA LEU A 13 -5.31 -9.61 -10.53
C LEU A 13 -5.64 -8.14 -10.35
N HIS A 14 -5.93 -7.45 -11.46
CA HIS A 14 -6.38 -6.06 -11.41
C HIS A 14 -7.70 -5.92 -10.62
N GLY A 15 -8.65 -6.83 -10.81
CA GLY A 15 -9.88 -6.90 -10.03
C GLY A 15 -9.61 -7.10 -8.53
N HIS A 16 -8.70 -8.00 -8.18
CA HIS A 16 -8.31 -8.27 -6.80
C HIS A 16 -7.60 -7.08 -6.14
N ILE A 17 -6.63 -6.44 -6.81
CA ILE A 17 -5.96 -5.24 -6.28
C ILE A 17 -6.97 -4.11 -6.05
N ARG A 18 -7.89 -3.89 -7.00
CA ARG A 18 -8.96 -2.89 -6.86
C ARG A 18 -9.87 -3.21 -5.68
N GLN A 19 -10.25 -4.47 -5.50
CA GLN A 19 -11.09 -4.88 -4.39
C GLN A 19 -10.39 -4.63 -3.04
N ILE A 20 -9.11 -4.99 -2.91
CA ILE A 20 -8.31 -4.74 -1.71
C ILE A 20 -8.26 -3.25 -1.39
N TYR A 21 -8.02 -2.40 -2.41
CA TYR A 21 -8.04 -0.96 -2.23
C TYR A 21 -9.39 -0.45 -1.68
N TYR A 22 -10.51 -0.91 -2.24
CA TYR A 22 -11.83 -0.48 -1.77
C TYR A 22 -12.15 -0.98 -0.37
N ASP A 23 -11.77 -2.22 -0.07
CA ASP A 23 -11.96 -2.81 1.26
C ASP A 23 -11.14 -2.05 2.31
N PHE A 24 -9.87 -1.74 2.02
CA PHE A 24 -9.02 -0.94 2.91
C PHE A 24 -9.56 0.47 3.11
N LYS A 25 -10.11 1.08 2.05
CA LYS A 25 -10.79 2.38 2.17
C LYS A 25 -12.00 2.28 3.09
N HIS A 26 -12.84 1.25 2.93
CA HIS A 26 -14.05 1.07 3.73
C HIS A 26 -13.74 0.77 5.20
N LEU A 27 -12.71 -0.03 5.47
CA LEU A 27 -12.26 -0.38 6.81
C LEU A 27 -11.48 0.73 7.51
N GLY A 28 -11.19 1.84 6.81
CA GLY A 28 -10.39 2.95 7.32
C GLY A 28 -8.90 2.62 7.46
N TYR A 29 -8.42 1.56 6.82
CA TYR A 29 -7.03 1.09 6.96
C TYR A 29 -6.01 2.09 6.42
N PHE A 30 -6.34 2.85 5.37
CA PHE A 30 -5.43 3.89 4.90
C PHE A 30 -5.25 5.04 5.90
N ASP A 31 -6.26 5.31 6.74
CA ASP A 31 -6.18 6.38 7.73
C ASP A 31 -5.51 5.87 9.03
N GLN A 32 -5.75 4.60 9.40
CA GLN A 32 -5.15 3.96 10.58
C GLN A 32 -3.70 3.52 10.36
N TYR A 33 -3.42 2.91 9.21
CA TYR A 33 -2.16 2.20 8.94
C TYR A 33 -1.43 2.69 7.71
N GLY A 34 -1.99 3.62 6.93
CA GLY A 34 -1.39 4.07 5.66
C GLY A 34 0.00 4.70 5.80
N SER A 35 0.37 5.19 7.00
CA SER A 35 1.72 5.68 7.31
C SER A 35 2.71 4.58 7.73
N SER A 36 2.27 3.32 7.86
CA SER A 36 3.09 2.15 8.17
C SER A 36 3.23 1.29 6.92
N CYS A 37 4.33 1.50 6.17
CA CYS A 37 4.61 0.73 4.95
C CYS A 37 4.75 -0.77 5.24
N PHE A 38 5.38 -1.14 6.35
CA PHE A 38 5.51 -2.53 6.80
C PHE A 38 4.16 -3.22 6.96
N ALA A 39 3.23 -2.60 7.71
CA ALA A 39 1.92 -3.20 7.93
C ALA A 39 1.12 -3.32 6.63
N MET A 40 1.11 -2.25 5.82
CA MET A 40 0.33 -2.22 4.57
C MET A 40 0.87 -3.19 3.52
N ALA A 41 2.19 -3.28 3.34
CA ALA A 41 2.81 -4.20 2.39
C ALA A 41 2.59 -5.66 2.80
N ALA A 42 2.84 -6.00 4.07
CA ALA A 42 2.69 -7.36 4.57
C ALA A 42 1.22 -7.82 4.58
N LEU A 43 0.28 -6.94 4.95
CA LEU A 43 -1.14 -7.24 4.87
C LEU A 43 -1.58 -7.50 3.41
N THR A 44 -1.13 -6.66 2.47
CA THR A 44 -1.45 -6.81 1.05
C THR A 44 -0.90 -8.12 0.50
N ALA A 45 0.36 -8.45 0.80
CA ALA A 45 0.99 -9.70 0.40
C ALA A 45 0.22 -10.93 0.93
N ARG A 46 -0.16 -10.94 2.22
CA ARG A 46 -0.95 -12.04 2.81
C ARG A 46 -2.29 -12.25 2.11
N ILE A 47 -3.02 -11.17 1.86
CA ILE A 47 -4.34 -11.23 1.21
C ILE A 47 -4.22 -11.77 -0.22
N LEU A 48 -3.20 -11.35 -0.97
CA LEU A 48 -2.97 -11.84 -2.33
C LEU A 48 -2.45 -13.28 -2.33
N ARG A 49 -1.59 -13.65 -1.39
CA ARG A 49 -1.14 -15.05 -1.22
C ARG A 49 -2.30 -15.99 -0.92
N ALA A 50 -3.24 -15.58 -0.08
CA ALA A 50 -4.47 -16.33 0.18
C ALA A 50 -5.38 -16.49 -1.06
N LYS A 51 -5.13 -15.72 -2.12
CA LYS A 51 -5.80 -15.82 -3.43
C LYS A 51 -4.99 -16.61 -4.46
N GLY A 52 -3.87 -17.21 -4.07
CA GLY A 52 -3.03 -18.03 -4.94
C GLY A 52 -1.95 -17.26 -5.70
N TYR A 53 -1.74 -15.97 -5.43
CA TYR A 53 -0.66 -15.21 -6.04
C TYR A 53 0.67 -15.45 -5.32
N ASP A 54 1.75 -15.61 -6.08
CA ASP A 54 3.10 -15.56 -5.53
C ASP A 54 3.44 -14.10 -5.18
N THR A 55 3.72 -13.86 -3.90
CA THR A 55 3.94 -12.51 -3.38
C THR A 55 5.04 -12.49 -2.34
N GLU A 56 5.82 -11.41 -2.35
CA GLU A 56 6.85 -11.12 -1.37
C GLU A 56 6.73 -9.66 -0.88
N VAL A 57 7.30 -9.40 0.30
CA VAL A 57 7.51 -8.03 0.78
C VAL A 57 8.97 -7.69 0.54
N ARG A 58 9.22 -6.60 -0.20
CA ARG A 58 10.57 -6.21 -0.60
C ARG A 58 10.94 -4.86 0.01
N GLY A 59 12.09 -4.82 0.66
CA GLY A 59 12.73 -3.60 1.12
C GLY A 59 13.20 -2.73 -0.05
N CYS A 60 13.01 -1.43 0.09
CA CYS A 60 13.40 -0.43 -0.89
C CYS A 60 13.51 0.95 -0.20
N HIS A 61 13.92 1.94 -0.97
CA HIS A 61 13.61 3.34 -0.69
C HIS A 61 12.87 3.93 -1.89
N ALA A 62 12.09 4.98 -1.66
CA ALA A 62 11.34 5.64 -2.71
C ALA A 62 11.66 7.13 -2.78
N ILE A 63 11.86 7.62 -4.01
CA ILE A 63 12.14 9.02 -4.31
C ILE A 63 10.94 9.56 -5.09
N PHE A 64 10.28 10.57 -4.53
CA PHE A 64 9.13 11.26 -5.10
C PHE A 64 9.58 12.63 -5.57
N ARG A 65 9.49 12.90 -6.86
CA ARG A 65 9.86 14.18 -7.46
C ARG A 65 8.62 14.90 -7.96
N ASN A 66 8.52 16.19 -7.68
CA ASN A 66 7.49 17.07 -8.22
C ASN A 66 8.11 18.45 -8.49
N ASP A 67 8.29 18.78 -9.76
CA ASP A 67 9.02 19.96 -10.25
C ASP A 67 10.39 20.12 -9.56
N ASN A 68 10.46 20.96 -8.53
CA ASN A 68 11.68 21.29 -7.78
C ASN A 68 11.73 20.69 -6.36
N LYS A 69 10.81 19.79 -6.02
CA LYS A 69 10.74 19.16 -4.70
C LYS A 69 11.00 17.67 -4.79
N GLU A 70 11.84 17.20 -3.88
CA GLU A 70 12.06 15.78 -3.64
C GLU A 70 11.56 15.41 -2.25
N PHE A 71 10.89 14.28 -2.16
CA PHE A 71 10.49 13.66 -0.92
C PHE A 71 10.97 12.21 -0.91
N TYR A 72 11.54 11.80 0.21
CA TYR A 72 12.19 10.51 0.36
C TYR A 72 11.41 9.64 1.36
N LEU A 73 11.22 8.37 1.02
CA LEU A 73 10.75 7.34 1.94
C LEU A 73 11.82 6.27 2.09
N GLY A 74 12.16 5.94 3.34
CA GLY A 74 13.10 4.86 3.63
C GLY A 74 14.52 5.12 3.16
N TYR A 75 14.91 6.38 2.92
CA TYR A 75 16.26 6.78 2.56
C TYR A 75 17.08 7.10 3.82
N GLN A 76 18.37 6.75 3.82
CA GLN A 76 19.27 6.94 4.96
C GLN A 76 19.33 8.41 5.38
N GLY A 77 19.10 8.68 6.67
CA GLY A 77 19.14 10.03 7.25
C GLY A 77 17.88 10.87 7.05
N TYR A 78 16.80 10.31 6.48
CA TYR A 78 15.53 11.02 6.23
C TYR A 78 14.36 10.52 7.09
N THR A 79 14.57 9.55 7.98
CA THR A 79 13.54 9.10 8.92
C THR A 79 13.55 9.90 10.22
N GLN A 80 12.41 9.91 10.92
CA GLN A 80 12.32 10.53 12.24
C GLN A 80 13.01 9.64 13.29
N PRO A 81 13.52 10.21 14.40
CA PRO A 81 14.06 9.41 15.50
C PRO A 81 13.09 8.31 15.95
N GLY A 82 13.59 7.09 16.09
CA GLY A 82 12.80 5.91 16.48
C GLY A 82 12.02 5.24 15.33
N GLN A 83 12.17 5.70 14.08
CA GLN A 83 11.65 5.02 12.90
C GLN A 83 12.74 4.22 12.20
N VAL A 84 12.39 3.02 11.76
CA VAL A 84 13.26 2.18 10.93
C VAL A 84 13.55 2.89 9.61
N GLU A 85 14.82 2.99 9.27
CA GLU A 85 15.26 3.49 7.96
C GLU A 85 14.96 2.45 6.89
N GLY A 86 13.76 2.52 6.32
CA GLY A 86 13.40 1.65 5.22
C GLY A 86 11.98 1.91 4.74
N HIS A 87 11.75 1.58 3.48
CA HIS A 87 10.43 1.47 2.91
C HIS A 87 10.23 0.04 2.43
N VAL A 88 9.00 -0.43 2.44
CA VAL A 88 8.70 -1.76 1.91
C VAL A 88 7.47 -1.70 1.02
N VAL A 89 7.49 -2.54 0.00
CA VAL A 89 6.40 -2.71 -0.97
C VAL A 89 6.02 -4.18 -1.08
N CYS A 90 4.80 -4.46 -1.52
CA CYS A 90 4.40 -5.81 -1.89
C CYS A 90 4.74 -6.03 -3.37
N VAL A 91 5.44 -7.12 -3.69
CA VAL A 91 5.70 -7.52 -5.08
C VAL A 91 4.88 -8.77 -5.38
N VAL A 92 4.19 -8.77 -6.51
CA VAL A 92 3.49 -9.94 -7.07
C VAL A 92 4.34 -10.49 -8.20
N ASN A 93 4.78 -11.74 -8.06
CA ASN A 93 5.65 -12.41 -9.01
C ASN A 93 4.84 -13.11 -10.11
N GLY A 94 5.41 -13.19 -11.32
CA GLY A 94 5.00 -14.21 -12.30
C GLY A 94 3.74 -13.93 -13.12
N ILE A 95 3.33 -12.68 -13.36
CA ILE A 95 2.21 -12.36 -14.28
C ILE A 95 2.61 -11.23 -15.24
N ASN A 96 3.14 -11.58 -16.41
CA ASN A 96 3.58 -10.63 -17.45
C ASN A 96 4.58 -9.57 -16.93
N GLY A 97 5.49 -10.02 -16.06
CA GLY A 97 6.39 -9.18 -15.27
C GLY A 97 6.02 -9.18 -13.79
N ASN A 98 6.93 -8.71 -12.95
CA ASN A 98 6.63 -8.52 -11.53
C ASN A 98 5.83 -7.23 -11.37
N ILE A 99 4.89 -7.19 -10.42
CA ILE A 99 4.07 -6.00 -10.14
C ILE A 99 4.41 -5.48 -8.75
N VAL A 100 4.75 -4.20 -8.64
CA VAL A 100 4.99 -3.51 -7.37
C VAL A 100 3.71 -2.85 -6.91
N LEU A 101 3.32 -3.11 -5.67
CA LEU A 101 2.17 -2.54 -4.98
C LEU A 101 2.65 -1.75 -3.76
N ASP A 102 2.36 -0.46 -3.74
CA ASP A 102 2.67 0.43 -2.62
C ASP A 102 1.39 1.05 -2.05
N PHE A 103 0.97 0.54 -0.89
CA PHE A 103 -0.20 1.00 -0.15
C PHE A 103 0.21 1.80 1.11
N GLY A 104 1.52 1.95 1.35
CA GLY A 104 2.13 2.58 2.53
C GLY A 104 2.41 4.08 2.34
N LEU A 105 1.60 4.77 1.53
CA LEU A 105 1.87 6.13 1.04
C LEU A 105 1.34 7.25 1.95
N GLY A 106 0.96 6.94 3.18
CA GLY A 106 0.34 7.89 4.11
C GLY A 106 1.22 9.12 4.40
N ASN A 107 2.52 8.92 4.56
CA ASN A 107 3.47 10.02 4.82
C ASN A 107 3.65 10.92 3.59
N VAL A 108 3.72 10.33 2.38
CA VAL A 108 3.76 11.06 1.11
C VAL A 108 2.49 11.90 0.95
N ARG A 109 1.32 11.32 1.25
CA ARG A 109 0.07 12.07 1.22
C ARG A 109 0.04 13.22 2.21
N LYS A 110 0.57 13.06 3.42
CA LYS A 110 0.69 14.18 4.39
C LYS A 110 1.58 15.29 3.83
N HIS A 111 2.70 14.94 3.22
CA HIS A 111 3.63 15.90 2.59
C HIS A 111 2.98 16.67 1.42
N TYR A 112 2.38 15.94 0.48
CA TYR A 112 1.69 16.52 -0.69
C TYR A 112 0.22 16.91 -0.40
N LYS A 113 -0.11 17.27 0.85
CA LYS A 113 -1.44 17.77 1.30
C LYS A 113 -2.66 16.95 0.80
N GLY A 114 -2.50 15.64 0.70
CA GLY A 114 -3.57 14.69 0.35
C GLY A 114 -3.82 14.51 -1.15
N TYR A 115 -3.16 15.30 -2.01
CA TYR A 115 -3.27 15.22 -3.48
C TYR A 115 -2.62 13.96 -4.06
N PHE A 116 -1.71 13.32 -3.32
CA PHE A 116 -1.10 12.07 -3.76
C PHE A 116 -2.00 10.85 -3.56
N TYR A 117 -1.76 9.80 -4.36
CA TYR A 117 -2.52 8.57 -4.35
C TYR A 117 -2.39 7.81 -3.02
N ARG A 118 -3.46 7.11 -2.62
CA ARG A 118 -3.47 6.25 -1.41
C ARG A 118 -2.81 4.90 -1.66
N ALA A 119 -2.78 4.46 -2.91
CA ALA A 119 -2.14 3.24 -3.33
C ALA A 119 -1.65 3.38 -4.77
N VAL A 120 -0.50 2.79 -5.07
CA VAL A 120 0.07 2.70 -6.41
C VAL A 120 0.30 1.23 -6.74
N ALA A 121 0.02 0.87 -7.99
CA ALA A 121 0.42 -0.40 -8.57
C ALA A 121 1.05 -0.18 -9.94
N CYS A 122 2.20 -0.80 -10.20
CA CYS A 122 2.98 -0.62 -11.42
C CYS A 122 3.84 -1.85 -11.75
N ILE A 123 4.29 -1.98 -13.00
CA ILE A 123 5.22 -3.04 -13.40
C ILE A 123 6.60 -2.74 -12.79
N ALA A 124 7.23 -3.77 -12.24
CA ALA A 124 8.63 -3.73 -11.85
C ALA A 124 9.54 -3.50 -13.07
N SER A 125 10.59 -2.73 -12.86
CA SER A 125 11.64 -2.53 -13.85
C SER A 125 12.56 -3.75 -13.89
N ASN A 126 13.04 -4.10 -15.10
CA ASN A 126 14.07 -5.11 -15.30
C ASN A 126 15.50 -4.52 -15.26
N SER A 127 15.65 -3.27 -14.82
CA SER A 127 16.88 -2.49 -14.96
C SER A 127 17.49 -2.11 -13.61
N GLY A 128 18.62 -2.76 -13.30
CA GLY A 128 19.55 -2.34 -12.24
C GLY A 128 18.89 -2.14 -10.87
N PRO A 129 19.24 -1.07 -10.13
CA PRO A 129 18.73 -0.85 -8.78
C PRO A 129 17.32 -0.26 -8.73
N VAL A 130 16.70 0.06 -9.87
CA VAL A 130 15.35 0.64 -9.90
C VAL A 130 14.34 -0.51 -9.94
N LEU A 131 13.65 -0.73 -8.81
CA LEU A 131 12.60 -1.73 -8.69
C LEU A 131 11.37 -1.37 -9.51
N ALA A 132 10.95 -0.10 -9.52
CA ALA A 132 9.87 0.39 -10.36
C ALA A 132 9.95 1.91 -10.53
N SER A 133 9.34 2.43 -11.59
CA SER A 133 9.16 3.87 -11.77
C SER A 133 7.81 4.17 -12.40
N VAL A 134 7.18 5.27 -11.96
CA VAL A 134 5.92 5.76 -12.50
C VAL A 134 6.01 7.26 -12.69
N ASP A 135 5.66 7.71 -13.90
CA ASP A 135 5.28 9.09 -14.17
C ASP A 135 3.75 9.16 -14.14
N PHE A 136 3.22 10.00 -13.26
CA PHE A 136 1.78 10.16 -13.07
C PHE A 136 1.15 11.16 -14.05
N GLY A 137 1.94 11.83 -14.91
CA GLY A 137 1.48 12.80 -15.90
C GLY A 137 1.02 14.14 -15.31
N ASN A 138 1.11 14.31 -14.00
CA ASN A 138 0.74 15.53 -13.26
C ASN A 138 1.97 16.25 -12.68
N GLY A 139 3.15 16.01 -13.25
CA GLY A 139 4.45 16.52 -12.76
C GLY A 139 5.08 15.65 -11.67
N ILE A 140 4.35 14.66 -11.13
CA ILE A 140 4.90 13.76 -10.11
C ILE A 140 5.52 12.51 -10.76
N ASN A 141 6.79 12.28 -10.46
CA ASN A 141 7.51 11.05 -10.79
C ASN A 141 7.90 10.33 -9.50
N VAL A 142 7.80 8.99 -9.50
CA VAL A 142 8.27 8.17 -8.40
C VAL A 142 9.19 7.07 -8.89
N GLN A 143 10.22 6.80 -8.10
CA GLN A 143 11.11 5.66 -8.28
C GLN A 143 11.22 4.91 -6.96
N TRP A 144 10.98 3.60 -6.99
CA TRP A 144 11.33 2.68 -5.92
C TRP A 144 12.66 2.03 -6.28
N ARG A 145 13.61 2.03 -5.35
CA ARG A 145 14.97 1.56 -5.59
C ARG A 145 15.47 0.62 -4.50
N THR A 146 16.40 -0.26 -4.87
CA THR A 146 16.95 -1.33 -4.02
C THR A 146 18.48 -1.28 -3.95
N ASP A 147 19.12 -0.23 -4.45
CA ASP A 147 20.57 0.02 -4.26
C ASP A 147 20.93 0.26 -2.79
N TRP A 148 19.95 0.65 -1.97
CA TRP A 148 20.10 0.71 -0.53
C TRP A 148 18.80 0.32 0.15
N VAL A 149 18.92 -0.57 1.15
CA VAL A 149 17.86 -1.00 2.05
C VAL A 149 18.45 -1.00 3.46
N GLY A 150 17.78 -0.36 4.42
CA GLY A 150 18.29 -0.31 5.77
C GLY A 150 18.39 -1.71 6.40
N PRO A 151 19.43 -1.98 7.20
CA PRO A 151 19.71 -3.32 7.74
C PRO A 151 18.62 -3.82 8.71
N GLU A 152 17.82 -2.92 9.27
CA GLU A 152 16.76 -3.26 10.21
C GLU A 152 15.44 -3.69 9.54
N VAL A 153 15.31 -3.54 8.22
CA VAL A 153 14.06 -3.82 7.48
C VAL A 153 13.57 -5.24 7.69
N GLU A 154 14.45 -6.24 7.60
CA GLU A 154 14.07 -7.64 7.78
C GLU A 154 13.61 -7.92 9.22
N GLY A 155 14.33 -7.40 10.21
CA GLY A 155 13.95 -7.52 11.62
C GLY A 155 12.61 -6.86 11.91
N GLU A 156 12.34 -5.70 11.31
CA GLU A 156 11.06 -5.02 11.47
C GLU A 156 9.90 -5.79 10.83
N LEU A 157 10.10 -6.39 9.65
CA LEU A 157 9.08 -7.24 9.03
C LEU A 157 8.67 -8.41 9.93
N VAL A 158 9.64 -9.04 10.60
CA VAL A 158 9.38 -10.12 11.57
C VAL A 158 8.61 -9.60 12.79
N LYS A 159 8.97 -8.41 13.30
CA LYS A 159 8.27 -7.81 14.46
C LYS A 159 6.83 -7.43 14.17
N GLN A 160 6.50 -7.07 12.94
CA GLN A 160 5.15 -6.65 12.55
C GLN A 160 4.17 -7.84 12.47
N GLU A 161 4.68 -9.05 12.29
CA GLU A 161 3.90 -10.26 12.06
C GLU A 161 2.77 -10.52 13.10
N PRO A 162 3.01 -10.44 14.42
CA PRO A 162 1.95 -10.65 15.42
C PRO A 162 0.87 -9.56 15.37
N TYR A 163 1.25 -8.32 15.01
CA TYR A 163 0.32 -7.19 14.93
C TYR A 163 -0.58 -7.24 13.68
N LEU A 164 -0.17 -8.00 12.65
CA LEU A 164 -0.97 -8.19 11.44
C LEU A 164 -2.17 -9.12 11.65
N LEU A 165 -2.07 -10.09 12.57
CA LEU A 165 -3.10 -11.11 12.74
C LEU A 165 -4.49 -10.52 13.08
N PRO A 166 -4.63 -9.58 14.04
CA PRO A 166 -5.92 -8.96 14.31
C PRO A 166 -6.44 -8.12 13.14
N ILE A 167 -5.54 -7.44 12.41
CA ILE A 167 -5.89 -6.61 11.24
C ILE A 167 -6.42 -7.48 10.10
N LEU A 168 -5.77 -8.63 9.87
CA LEU A 168 -6.19 -9.61 8.87
C LEU A 168 -7.51 -10.29 9.27
N ALA A 169 -7.68 -10.66 10.53
CA ALA A 169 -8.94 -11.24 11.02
C ALA A 169 -10.14 -10.29 10.81
N LYS A 170 -9.95 -8.99 11.10
CA LYS A 170 -10.96 -7.96 10.81
C LYS A 170 -11.26 -7.84 9.32
N TYR A 171 -10.24 -7.89 8.46
CA TYR A 171 -10.41 -7.87 7.02
C TYR A 171 -11.22 -9.08 6.52
N GLU A 172 -10.91 -10.29 6.99
CA GLU A 172 -11.62 -11.51 6.59
C GLU A 172 -13.06 -11.53 7.12
N SER A 173 -13.29 -11.10 8.36
CA SER A 173 -14.65 -10.94 8.91
C SER A 173 -15.50 -9.98 8.07
N TYR A 174 -14.93 -8.86 7.64
CA TYR A 174 -15.58 -7.94 6.71
C TYR A 174 -15.85 -8.58 5.36
N ARG A 175 -14.90 -9.33 4.79
CA ARG A 175 -15.09 -10.00 3.50
C ARG A 175 -16.23 -11.01 3.52
N GLN A 176 -16.35 -11.81 4.58
CA GLN A 176 -17.42 -12.79 4.75
C GLN A 176 -18.79 -12.11 4.88
N ASN A 177 -18.84 -10.90 5.44
CA ASN A 177 -20.08 -10.18 5.73
C ASN A 177 -20.23 -8.89 4.90
N ARG A 178 -19.55 -8.81 3.74
CA ARG A 178 -19.37 -7.55 3.02
C ARG A 178 -20.69 -6.86 2.70
N LEU A 179 -21.68 -7.62 2.22
CA LEU A 179 -23.00 -7.08 1.92
C LEU A 179 -23.67 -6.49 3.17
N GLY A 180 -23.59 -7.19 4.31
CA GLY A 180 -24.13 -6.70 5.58
C GLY A 180 -23.47 -5.40 6.04
N TYR A 181 -22.15 -5.28 5.90
CA TYR A 181 -21.42 -4.05 6.22
C TYR A 181 -21.80 -2.88 5.30
N LEU A 182 -21.89 -3.13 3.99
CA LEU A 182 -22.27 -2.11 3.02
C LEU A 182 -23.71 -1.62 3.26
N VAL A 183 -24.64 -2.54 3.50
CA VAL A 183 -26.04 -2.23 3.84
C VAL A 183 -26.10 -1.39 5.12
N ARG A 184 -25.44 -1.80 6.21
CA ARG A 184 -25.43 -1.02 7.45
C ARG A 184 -24.91 0.40 7.24
N ASN A 185 -23.85 0.59 6.46
CA ASN A 185 -23.29 1.92 6.20
C ASN A 185 -24.18 2.82 5.33
N ILE A 186 -25.03 2.25 4.46
CA ILE A 186 -26.05 3.03 3.74
C ILE A 186 -27.12 3.54 4.71
N PHE A 187 -27.54 2.71 5.66
CA PHE A 187 -28.62 3.03 6.60
C PHE A 187 -28.16 3.73 7.88
N SER A 188 -26.86 3.75 8.16
CA SER A 188 -26.25 4.39 9.36
C SER A 188 -25.50 5.69 9.05
N GLY A 189 -25.76 6.30 7.87
CA GLY A 189 -25.17 7.59 7.49
C GLY A 189 -25.56 8.71 8.46
N PRO A 190 -24.88 9.88 8.42
CA PRO A 190 -24.93 10.93 9.45
C PRO A 190 -26.31 11.55 9.74
N ASN A 191 -27.38 11.15 9.04
CA ASN A 191 -28.77 11.52 9.33
C ASN A 191 -29.54 10.47 10.17
N SER A 192 -28.92 9.37 10.63
CA SER A 192 -29.60 8.34 11.42
C SER A 192 -29.47 8.52 12.94
N ARG A 193 -29.05 9.69 13.44
CA ARG A 193 -29.32 10.07 14.84
C ARG A 193 -30.77 10.55 14.97
N ALA A 194 -31.70 9.63 14.77
CA ALA A 194 -32.99 9.72 15.44
C ALA A 194 -32.80 9.05 16.81
N THR A 195 -32.73 9.90 17.84
CA THR A 195 -32.95 9.56 19.24
C THR A 195 -34.05 8.52 19.36
N LEU A 196 -33.82 7.47 20.15
CA LEU A 196 -34.87 6.88 20.98
C LEU A 196 -34.20 6.28 22.23
N ILE A 197 -34.85 6.62 23.34
CA ILE A 197 -34.53 6.38 24.74
C ILE A 197 -34.58 4.88 25.03
#